data_AF-A0A2V8GQ31-F1
#
_entry.id   AF-A0A2V8GQ31-F1
#
_cell.length_a   1.000
_cell.length_b   1.000
_cell.length_c   1.000
_cell.angle_alpha   90.00
_cell.angle_beta   90.00
_cell.angle_gamma   90.00
#
_symmetry.space_group_name_H-M   'P 1'
#
loop_
_entity.id
_entity.type
_entity.pdbx_description
1 polymer ?
#
loop_
_entity_poly.entity_id
_entity_poly.type
_entity_poly.pdbx_seq_one_letter_code
_entity_poly.pdbx_strand_id
1 'polypeptide(L)'
;ASPQGAPKAAAAGKENTSVDWGTGKAVVSYPIPGAAGAIAKATLSAQNQAEHIEVRDGNTVMTFDYAKYDDFNNPLNKIEAFMPGTMVEKRNGTTVRDLTTTETETGNQYVVMPVPASVRKAATPQSN
;
A
#
# COMPACT_ATOMS: atom_id res chain seq x y z
N ALA A 1 3.21 7.52 4.91
CA ALA A 1 2.95 6.30 4.14
C ALA A 1 1.65 6.52 3.36
N SER A 2 1.43 5.84 2.23
CA SER A 2 0.12 5.78 1.56
C SER A 2 -0.37 4.33 1.58
N PRO A 3 -1.68 4.06 1.46
CA PRO A 3 -2.20 2.70 1.51
C PRO A 3 -1.61 1.80 0.43
N GLN A 4 -1.42 2.32 -0.79
CA GLN A 4 -0.85 1.59 -1.92
C GLN A 4 0.69 1.58 -1.88
N GLY A 5 1.31 2.58 -1.23
CA GLY A 5 2.75 2.63 -1.02
C GLY A 5 3.24 1.64 0.04
N ALA A 6 2.41 1.31 1.04
CA ALA A 6 2.71 0.35 2.09
C ALA A 6 3.09 -1.05 1.57
N PRO A 7 2.27 -1.73 0.73
CA PRO A 7 2.62 -3.05 0.20
C PRO A 7 3.87 -2.99 -0.71
N LYS A 8 4.09 -1.88 -1.45
CA LYS A 8 5.30 -1.69 -2.25
C LYS A 8 6.55 -1.58 -1.38
N ALA A 9 6.46 -0.83 -0.28
CA ALA A 9 7.55 -0.69 0.69
C ALA A 9 7.84 -2.03 1.40
N ALA A 10 6.80 -2.75 1.80
CA ALA A 10 6.92 -4.09 2.37
C ALA A 10 7.60 -5.07 1.39
N ALA A 11 7.20 -5.09 0.12
CA ALA A 11 7.86 -5.92 -0.89
C ALA A 11 9.35 -5.56 -1.08
N ALA A 12 9.69 -4.26 -1.01
CA ALA A 12 11.08 -3.80 -1.10
C ALA A 12 11.93 -4.15 0.14
N GLY A 13 11.28 -4.31 1.31
CA GLY A 13 11.94 -4.63 2.58
C GLY A 13 12.45 -6.06 2.69
N LYS A 14 11.95 -6.99 1.87
CA LYS A 14 12.38 -8.40 1.79
C LYS A 14 12.43 -9.07 3.17
N GLU A 15 13.56 -9.63 3.58
CA GLU A 15 13.77 -10.29 4.88
C GLU A 15 13.58 -9.37 6.10
N ASN A 16 13.60 -8.05 5.90
CA ASN A 16 13.33 -7.05 6.94
C ASN A 16 11.83 -6.71 7.05
N THR A 17 10.98 -7.43 6.31
CA THR A 17 9.53 -7.33 6.40
C THR A 17 8.97 -8.55 7.12
N SER A 18 8.11 -8.30 8.10
CA SER A 18 7.45 -9.34 8.88
C SER A 18 5.96 -9.08 8.99
N VAL A 19 5.19 -10.14 9.23
CA VAL A 19 3.77 -10.06 9.52
C VAL A 19 3.53 -10.67 10.90
N ASP A 20 2.85 -9.92 11.76
CA ASP A 20 2.31 -10.41 13.03
C ASP A 20 0.79 -10.47 12.91
N TRP A 21 0.18 -11.57 13.34
CA TRP A 21 -1.26 -11.78 13.26
C TRP A 21 -2.00 -11.45 14.58
N GLY A 22 -1.28 -11.14 15.66
CA GLY A 22 -1.80 -10.60 16.92
C GLY A 22 -3.15 -11.18 17.36
N THR A 23 -4.05 -10.31 17.84
CA THR A 23 -5.42 -10.67 18.30
C THR A 23 -6.49 -10.41 17.23
N GLY A 24 -6.22 -10.76 15.96
CA GLY A 24 -7.25 -10.83 14.91
C GLY A 24 -7.13 -9.84 13.75
N LYS A 25 -6.07 -9.03 13.68
CA LYS A 25 -5.73 -8.22 12.51
C LYS A 25 -4.25 -8.39 12.15
N ALA A 26 -3.95 -8.45 10.85
CA ALA A 26 -2.57 -8.51 10.39
C ALA A 26 -1.86 -7.18 10.61
N VAL A 27 -0.67 -7.22 11.18
CA VAL A 27 0.24 -6.08 11.35
C VAL A 27 1.51 -6.36 10.55
N VAL A 28 1.72 -5.62 9.47
CA VAL A 28 2.90 -5.73 8.61
C VAL A 28 3.94 -4.72 9.07
N SER A 29 5.11 -5.20 9.48
CA SER A 29 6.27 -4.36 9.79
C SER A 29 7.23 -4.34 8.62
N TYR A 30 7.70 -3.16 8.21
CA TYR A 30 8.60 -3.02 7.06
C TYR A 30 9.45 -1.74 7.13
N PRO A 31 10.67 -1.75 6.55
CA PRO A 31 11.47 -0.55 6.43
C PRO A 31 10.88 0.43 5.41
N ILE A 32 11.09 1.73 5.61
CA ILE A 32 10.72 2.75 4.63
C ILE A 32 11.86 2.93 3.61
N PRO A 33 11.62 2.66 2.31
CA PRO A 33 12.63 2.89 1.28
C PRO A 33 13.09 4.35 1.25
N GLY A 34 14.40 4.58 1.29
CA GLY A 34 14.99 5.92 1.27
C GLY A 34 15.04 6.64 2.62
N ALA A 35 14.52 6.04 3.70
CA ALA A 35 14.63 6.57 5.06
C ALA A 35 15.34 5.55 5.97
N ALA A 36 16.65 5.70 6.12
CA ALA A 36 17.48 4.74 6.85
C ALA A 36 17.07 4.64 8.32
N GLY A 37 16.85 3.42 8.81
CA GLY A 37 16.42 3.16 10.19
C GLY A 37 14.94 3.41 10.46
N ALA A 38 14.20 4.00 9.52
CA ALA A 38 12.77 4.21 9.68
C ALA A 38 11.98 2.91 9.44
N ILE A 39 11.13 2.57 10.40
CA ILE A 39 10.29 1.36 10.36
C ILE A 39 8.82 1.77 10.41
N ALA A 40 8.02 1.16 9.54
CA ALA A 40 6.57 1.27 9.55
C ALA A 40 5.91 -0.01 10.08
N LYS A 41 4.77 0.15 10.75
CA LYS A 41 3.85 -0.90 11.13
C LYS A 41 2.47 -0.57 10.58
N ALA A 42 1.96 -1.37 9.65
CA ALA A 42 0.65 -1.22 9.05
C ALA A 42 -0.32 -2.28 9.59
N THR A 43 -1.36 -1.84 10.30
CA THR A 43 -2.48 -2.69 10.70
C THR A 43 -3.49 -2.75 9.56
N LEU A 44 -3.87 -3.96 9.16
CA LEU A 44 -4.76 -4.22 8.04
C LEU A 44 -6.15 -4.65 8.50
N SER A 45 -7.18 -4.27 7.72
CA SER A 45 -8.54 -4.79 7.84
C SER A 45 -8.62 -6.26 7.38
N ALA A 46 -9.79 -6.88 7.55
CA ALA A 46 -10.05 -8.23 7.05
C ALA A 46 -9.95 -8.34 5.52
N GLN A 47 -10.12 -7.22 4.80
CA GLN A 47 -9.93 -7.11 3.35
C GLN A 47 -8.49 -6.74 2.96
N ASN A 48 -7.55 -6.81 3.91
CA ASN A 48 -6.13 -6.43 3.74
C ASN A 48 -5.92 -4.94 3.38
N GLN A 49 -6.88 -4.07 3.69
CA GLN A 49 -6.74 -2.62 3.50
C GLN A 49 -6.05 -2.02 4.72
N ALA A 50 -5.11 -1.09 4.51
CA ALA A 50 -4.47 -0.42 5.64
C ALA A 50 -5.50 0.42 6.42
N GLU A 51 -5.65 0.20 7.72
CA GLU A 51 -6.49 1.02 8.60
C GLU A 51 -5.65 2.03 9.36
N HIS A 52 -4.47 1.61 9.80
CA HIS A 52 -3.55 2.41 10.58
C HIS A 52 -2.12 2.08 10.18
N ILE A 53 -1.30 3.11 9.96
CA ILE A 53 0.14 2.96 9.77
C ILE A 53 0.87 3.86 10.76
N GLU A 54 1.71 3.28 11.61
CA GLU A 54 2.66 4.01 12.43
C GLU A 54 4.04 3.92 11.78
N VAL A 55 4.70 5.05 11.55
CA VAL A 55 6.08 5.14 11.09
C VAL A 55 6.92 5.77 12.18
N ARG A 56 7.98 5.08 12.59
CA ARG A 56 8.99 5.60 13.52
C ARG A 56 10.25 5.93 12.74
N ASP A 57 10.66 7.19 12.83
CA ASP A 57 11.89 7.71 12.22
C ASP A 57 12.65 8.55 13.28
N GLY A 58 13.62 7.91 13.93
CA GLY A 58 14.28 8.44 15.12
C GLY A 58 13.27 8.77 16.23
N ASN A 59 13.23 10.04 16.65
CA ASN A 59 12.28 10.54 17.65
C ASN A 59 10.93 10.96 17.07
N THR A 60 10.76 10.91 15.75
CA THR A 60 9.52 11.30 15.09
C THR A 60 8.61 10.08 14.95
N VAL A 61 7.38 10.22 15.43
CA VAL A 61 6.30 9.25 15.19
C VAL A 61 5.29 9.87 14.25
N MET A 62 5.04 9.22 13.12
CA MET A 62 3.99 9.60 12.18
C MET A 62 2.91 8.53 12.18
N THR A 63 1.64 8.92 12.31
CA THR A 63 0.52 8.00 12.14
C THR A 63 -0.32 8.38 10.95
N PHE A 64 -0.83 7.39 10.25
CA PHE A 64 -1.75 7.54 9.12
C PHE A 64 -2.97 6.67 9.39
N ASP A 65 -4.10 7.30 9.66
CA ASP A 65 -5.38 6.63 9.86
C ASP A 65 -6.18 6.70 8.57
N TYR A 66 -6.61 5.55 8.07
CA TYR A 66 -7.40 5.43 6.84
C TYR A 66 -8.75 4.80 7.14
N ALA A 67 -9.80 5.31 6.51
CA ALA A 67 -11.13 4.74 6.66
C ALA A 67 -11.98 4.99 5.41
N LYS A 68 -13.20 4.46 5.44
CA LYS A 68 -14.24 4.63 4.41
C LYS A 68 -13.74 4.23 3.02
N TYR A 69 -13.13 3.06 2.91
CA TYR A 69 -12.69 2.55 1.62
C TYR A 69 -13.87 2.36 0.68
N ASP A 70 -13.79 2.92 -0.51
CA ASP A 70 -14.80 2.77 -1.57
C ASP A 70 -14.13 2.91 -2.95
N ASP A 71 -14.86 2.51 -3.98
CA ASP A 71 -14.57 2.88 -5.36
C ASP A 71 -15.15 4.29 -5.64
N PHE A 72 -14.24 5.27 -5.58
CA PHE A 72 -14.52 6.69 -5.83
C PHE A 72 -14.39 7.08 -7.31
N ASN A 73 -14.30 6.12 -8.23
CA ASN A 73 -14.38 6.43 -9.65
C ASN A 73 -15.76 6.97 -10.02
N ASN A 74 -15.80 7.71 -11.13
CA ASN A 74 -17.06 8.09 -11.77
C ASN A 74 -18.03 6.89 -11.80
N PRO A 75 -19.33 7.05 -11.47
CA PRO A 75 -20.29 5.96 -11.42
C PRO A 75 -20.34 5.07 -12.68
N LEU A 76 -20.01 5.61 -13.85
CA LEU A 76 -19.96 4.87 -15.12
C LEU A 76 -18.69 4.02 -15.27
N ASN A 77 -17.66 4.30 -14.47
CA ASN A 77 -16.31 3.73 -14.55
C ASN A 77 -15.88 3.07 -13.23
N LYS A 78 -16.83 2.56 -12.44
CA LYS A 78 -16.50 1.77 -11.26
C LYS A 78 -15.85 0.45 -11.69
N ILE A 79 -14.71 0.14 -11.07
CA ILE A 79 -13.86 -1.01 -11.37
C ILE A 79 -13.43 -1.78 -10.11
N GLU A 80 -14.08 -1.51 -8.98
CA GLU A 80 -13.77 -2.09 -7.66
C GLU A 80 -12.34 -1.74 -7.19
N ALA A 81 -11.81 -0.60 -7.65
CA ALA A 81 -10.55 -0.05 -7.18
C ALA A 81 -10.74 0.71 -5.86
N PHE A 82 -10.84 -0.02 -4.75
CA PHE A 82 -11.07 0.55 -3.43
C PHE A 82 -9.89 1.42 -2.95
N MET A 83 -10.17 2.70 -2.73
CA MET A 83 -9.24 3.71 -2.18
C MET A 83 -9.77 4.22 -0.84
N PRO A 84 -8.95 4.72 0.10
CA PRO A 84 -9.47 5.27 1.34
C PRO A 84 -10.29 6.53 1.08
N GLY A 85 -11.48 6.61 1.67
CA GLY A 85 -12.33 7.79 1.63
C GLY A 85 -11.85 8.91 2.54
N THR A 86 -11.11 8.57 3.61
CA THR A 86 -10.48 9.54 4.52
C THR A 86 -9.06 9.16 4.84
N MET A 87 -8.20 10.17 5.04
CA MET A 87 -6.86 9.99 5.60
C MET A 87 -6.55 11.10 6.60
N VAL A 88 -6.14 10.71 7.81
CA VAL A 88 -5.58 11.63 8.80
C VAL A 88 -4.11 11.30 9.04
N GLU A 89 -3.23 12.25 8.80
CA GLU A 89 -1.82 12.18 9.15
C GLU A 89 -1.57 12.97 10.43
N LYS A 90 -0.95 12.33 11.41
CA LYS A 90 -0.42 13.00 12.61
C LYS A 90 1.09 12.86 12.65
N ARG A 91 1.77 13.89 13.12
CA ARG A 91 3.20 13.85 13.47
C ARG A 91 3.34 14.22 14.94
N ASN A 92 3.91 13.33 15.73
CA ASN A 92 4.04 13.45 17.18
C ASN A 92 2.71 13.78 17.86
N GLY A 93 1.62 13.16 17.39
CA GLY A 93 0.26 13.36 17.91
C GLY A 93 -0.49 14.57 17.36
N THR A 94 0.20 15.53 16.72
CA THR A 94 -0.44 16.69 16.09
C THR A 94 -0.91 16.36 14.68
N THR A 95 -2.18 16.62 14.36
CA THR A 95 -2.70 16.49 12.99
C THR A 95 -2.00 17.47 12.06
N VAL A 96 -1.39 16.95 11.01
CA VAL A 96 -0.71 17.74 9.96
C VAL A 96 -1.40 17.63 8.62
N ARG A 97 -2.29 16.65 8.45
CA ARG A 97 -3.08 16.46 7.24
C ARG A 97 -4.39 15.77 7.60
N ASP A 98 -5.47 16.23 7.00
CA ASP A 98 -6.80 15.62 7.07
C ASP A 98 -7.43 15.73 5.68
N LEU A 99 -7.59 14.60 5.00
CA LEU A 99 -8.06 14.52 3.62
C LEU A 99 -9.35 13.71 3.55
N THR A 100 -10.24 14.15 2.67
CA THR A 100 -11.40 13.39 2.20
C THR A 100 -11.28 13.18 0.70
N THR A 101 -11.39 11.94 0.24
CA THR A 101 -11.44 11.60 -1.17
C THR A 101 -12.83 11.92 -1.71
N THR A 102 -12.89 12.73 -2.76
CA THR A 102 -14.15 13.08 -3.43
C THR A 102 -14.36 12.29 -4.71
N GLU A 103 -13.28 12.06 -5.46
CA GLU A 103 -13.29 11.41 -6.76
C GLU A 103 -11.90 10.84 -7.06
N THR A 104 -11.87 9.73 -7.78
CA THR A 104 -10.66 9.16 -8.38
C THR A 104 -10.90 8.87 -9.85
N GLU A 105 -9.85 8.86 -10.67
CA GLU A 105 -9.93 8.43 -12.06
C GLU A 105 -8.84 7.39 -12.31
N THR A 106 -9.11 6.16 -11.90
CA THR A 106 -8.20 5.00 -11.96
C THR A 106 -8.31 4.24 -13.29
N GLY A 107 -8.73 4.92 -14.36
CA GLY A 107 -9.06 4.33 -15.66
C GLY A 107 -7.93 3.64 -16.44
N ASN A 108 -6.72 3.55 -15.88
CA ASN A 108 -5.57 2.86 -16.49
C ASN A 108 -4.89 1.92 -15.48
N GLN A 109 -5.60 0.93 -14.95
CA GLN A 109 -4.92 -0.16 -14.23
C GLN A 109 -4.04 -0.94 -15.22
N TYR A 110 -2.73 -0.99 -14.96
CA TYR A 110 -1.79 -1.78 -15.75
C TYR A 110 -2.20 -3.27 -15.67
N VAL A 111 -2.75 -3.81 -16.75
CA VAL A 111 -2.99 -5.25 -16.86
C VAL A 111 -1.67 -5.92 -17.17
N VAL A 112 -1.02 -6.49 -16.16
CA VAL A 112 0.15 -7.36 -16.37
C VAL A 112 -0.38 -8.73 -16.78
N MET A 113 -0.49 -8.97 -18.09
CA MET A 113 -0.67 -10.31 -18.62
C MET A 113 0.66 -11.08 -18.49
N PRO A 114 0.70 -12.24 -17.82
CA PRO A 114 1.89 -13.08 -17.82
C PRO A 114 2.26 -13.43 -19.26
N VAL A 115 3.52 -13.24 -19.63
CA VAL A 115 3.99 -13.66 -20.96
C VAL A 115 3.76 -15.17 -21.11
N PRO A 116 2.95 -15.62 -22.09
CA PRO A 116 2.68 -17.03 -22.29
C PRO A 116 3.98 -17.83 -22.43
N ALA A 117 3.98 -19.08 -21.94
CA ALA A 117 5.15 -19.94 -22.00
C ALA A 117 5.69 -20.12 -23.44
N SER A 118 4.79 -20.18 -24.43
CA SER A 118 5.14 -20.23 -25.86
C SER A 118 5.96 -19.02 -26.33
N VAL A 119 5.61 -17.82 -25.88
CA VAL A 119 6.30 -16.56 -26.25
C VAL A 119 7.69 -16.50 -25.59
N ARG A 120 7.81 -16.92 -24.33
CA ARG A 120 9.12 -17.03 -23.66
C ARG A 120 10.07 -18.02 -24.35
N LYS A 121 9.52 -19.14 -24.85
CA LYS A 121 10.29 -20.17 -25.57
C LYS A 121 10.73 -19.72 -26.97
N ALA A 122 9.95 -18.85 -27.63
CA ALA A 122 10.31 -18.29 -28.93
C ALA A 122 11.39 -17.20 -28.84
N ALA A 123 11.55 -16.57 -27.67
CA ALA A 123 12.52 -15.50 -27.43
C ALA A 123 13.95 -15.99 -27.14
N THR A 124 14.16 -17.31 -26.96
CA THR A 124 15.51 -17.88 -26.93
C THR A 124 16.14 -17.83 -28.32
N PRO A 125 17.34 -17.25 -28.50
CA PRO A 125 18.02 -17.26 -29.79
C PRO A 125 18.18 -18.71 -30.26
N GLN A 126 17.74 -18.99 -31.49
CA GLN A 126 18.13 -20.22 -32.17
C GLN A 126 19.64 -20.10 -32.43
N SER A 127 20.43 -20.79 -31.63
CA SER A 127 21.81 -21.13 -32.00
C SER A 127 21.74 -22.03 -33.23
N ASN A 128 22.16 -21.50 -34.38
CA ASN A 128 22.50 -22.30 -35.55
C ASN A 128 23.78 -23.10 -35.30
#